data_AF-A0A345H5Q0-F1
#
_entry.id   AF-A0A345H5Q0-F1
#
_cell.length_a   1.000
_cell.length_b   1.000
_cell.length_c   1.000
_cell.angle_alpha   90.00
_cell.angle_beta   90.00
_cell.angle_gamma   90.00
#
_symmetry.space_group_name_H-M   'P 1'
#
loop_
_entity.id
_entity.type
_entity.pdbx_description
1 polymer ?
#
loop_
_entity_poly.entity_id
_entity_poly.type
_entity_poly.pdbx_seq_one_letter_code
_entity_poly.pdbx_strand_id
1 'polypeptide(L)'
;MQIEKRIQLKPRLQISKIGKIQFWLGLFYGLLNAVVFYLFVFYLIDFMMVFMIAIDGDLPLQTKSISFFETSFLAATSLSLGITMMIRHWFMRPTFRFQRSHKKISLRISNYSLFIYYLVLYVAIVYIRFFVFGKTFTGVYQPVDYTNLLFIIPLYLFFVAWTEVSRYFVANKWIISAFLIGLLTIFFLNSLNIKPTTFSEKAFKIMQAEELKYLDHELKKAKEKYNLQFSEETVSALKELRSKRSFELLEKVRLAFTTDKKVSLDTIILEKILIHNFKGYYKGWRDSYAYIFPFQAYEQLRKVDSQSSQATELILVLEEFYKLSILMMEIPIDNHDNLLYQKKVSILEDQLYNYDSNEYRKMFYETIFLVKNLQKLNRYDHPMFNIETPLPPSMYRLNAKIQEKFPELVHPIE
;
A
#
# COMPACT_ATOMS: atom_id res chain seq x y z
N MET A 1 -25.95 12.45 -69.46
CA MET A 1 -26.77 12.89 -68.31
C MET A 1 -25.83 13.05 -67.10
N GLN A 2 -25.33 14.26 -66.85
CA GLN A 2 -24.43 14.54 -65.73
C GLN A 2 -25.24 14.47 -64.43
N ILE A 3 -24.84 13.56 -63.53
CA ILE A 3 -25.41 13.48 -62.18
C ILE A 3 -24.83 14.66 -61.41
N GLU A 4 -25.60 15.75 -61.30
CA GLU A 4 -25.31 16.81 -60.35
C GLU A 4 -25.24 16.19 -58.94
N LYS A 5 -24.03 16.09 -58.39
CA LYS A 5 -23.84 15.79 -56.97
C LYS A 5 -24.41 16.96 -56.17
N ARG A 6 -25.69 16.87 -55.78
CA ARG A 6 -26.30 17.79 -54.81
C ARG A 6 -25.44 17.81 -53.55
N ILE A 7 -24.82 18.95 -53.26
CA ILE A 7 -24.10 19.18 -52.01
C ILE A 7 -25.14 19.15 -50.87
N GLN A 8 -25.22 18.01 -50.18
CA GLN A 8 -26.06 17.90 -48.98
C GLN A 8 -25.32 18.52 -47.80
N LEU A 9 -25.73 19.73 -47.40
CA LEU A 9 -25.23 20.39 -46.20
C LEU A 9 -25.54 19.55 -44.95
N LYS A 10 -24.58 19.46 -44.03
CA LYS A 10 -24.77 18.73 -42.76
C LYS A 10 -25.93 19.35 -41.97
N PRO A 11 -26.88 18.55 -41.46
CA PRO A 11 -27.98 19.07 -40.65
C PRO A 11 -27.47 19.67 -39.33
N ARG A 12 -28.04 20.80 -38.90
CA ARG A 12 -27.82 21.36 -37.55
C ARG A 12 -28.43 20.44 -36.48
N LEU A 13 -27.71 20.24 -35.36
CA LEU A 13 -28.21 19.49 -34.20
C LEU A 13 -29.24 20.33 -33.43
N GLN A 14 -30.45 19.79 -33.25
CA GLN A 14 -31.56 20.45 -32.57
C GLN A 14 -32.33 19.43 -31.71
N ILE A 15 -32.86 19.87 -30.57
CA ILE A 15 -33.66 19.03 -29.66
C ILE A 15 -34.87 18.42 -30.40
N SER A 16 -35.49 19.17 -31.30
CA SER A 16 -36.62 18.70 -32.12
C SER A 16 -36.28 17.49 -33.00
N LYS A 17 -35.02 17.35 -33.42
CA LYS A 17 -34.54 16.22 -34.24
C LYS A 17 -34.28 14.98 -33.40
N ILE A 18 -33.84 15.14 -32.15
CA ILE A 18 -33.66 14.03 -31.20
C ILE A 18 -35.03 13.57 -30.65
N GLY A 19 -35.93 14.52 -30.38
CA GLY A 19 -37.18 14.35 -29.67
C GLY A 19 -37.07 14.88 -28.24
N LYS A 20 -38.04 15.69 -27.79
CA LYS A 20 -37.97 16.38 -26.47
C LYS A 20 -37.82 15.40 -25.30
N ILE A 21 -38.66 14.36 -25.26
CA ILE A 21 -38.63 13.33 -24.20
C ILE A 21 -37.31 12.54 -24.27
N GLN A 22 -36.91 12.11 -25.48
CA GLN A 22 -35.67 11.38 -25.70
C GLN A 22 -34.43 12.18 -25.28
N PHE A 23 -34.44 13.49 -25.52
CA PHE A 23 -33.38 14.40 -25.14
C PHE A 23 -33.20 14.44 -23.61
N TRP A 24 -34.29 14.71 -22.88
CA TRP A 24 -34.26 14.80 -21.42
C TRP A 24 -33.96 13.46 -20.75
N LEU A 25 -34.54 12.36 -21.23
CA LEU A 25 -34.22 11.02 -20.74
C LEU A 25 -32.75 10.68 -20.99
N GLY A 26 -32.21 11.00 -22.16
CA GLY A 26 -30.80 10.78 -22.46
C GLY A 26 -29.87 11.57 -21.53
N LEU A 27 -30.22 12.82 -21.23
CA LEU A 27 -29.48 13.65 -20.27
C LEU A 27 -29.48 13.01 -18.87
N PHE A 28 -30.66 12.61 -18.39
CA PHE A 28 -30.82 11.94 -17.10
C PHE A 28 -30.03 10.63 -17.05
N TYR A 29 -30.15 9.78 -18.07
CA TYR A 29 -29.39 8.53 -18.16
C TYR A 29 -27.88 8.78 -18.16
N GLY A 30 -27.40 9.79 -18.89
CA GLY A 30 -25.98 10.12 -18.91
C GLY A 30 -25.45 10.54 -17.54
N LEU A 31 -26.19 11.43 -16.85
CA LEU A 31 -25.82 11.90 -15.52
C LEU A 31 -25.87 10.76 -14.49
N LEU A 32 -26.93 9.95 -14.51
CA LEU A 32 -27.07 8.80 -13.63
C LEU A 32 -25.93 7.80 -13.84
N ASN A 33 -25.58 7.50 -15.10
CA ASN A 33 -24.45 6.63 -15.40
C ASN A 33 -23.13 7.25 -14.93
N ALA A 34 -22.91 8.55 -15.12
CA ALA A 34 -21.69 9.20 -14.62
C ALA A 34 -21.54 9.05 -13.10
N VAL A 35 -22.63 9.23 -12.34
CA VAL A 35 -22.63 9.04 -10.88
C VAL A 35 -22.39 7.57 -10.51
N VAL A 36 -23.11 6.64 -11.15
CA VAL A 36 -22.95 5.19 -10.90
C VAL A 36 -21.52 4.73 -11.20
N PHE A 37 -20.95 5.16 -12.33
CA PHE A 37 -19.56 4.85 -12.66
C PHE A 37 -18.61 5.50 -11.66
N TYR A 38 -18.79 6.77 -11.30
CA TYR A 38 -17.94 7.43 -10.31
C TYR A 38 -17.90 6.67 -8.97
N LEU A 39 -19.07 6.24 -8.48
CA LEU A 39 -19.18 5.44 -7.26
C LEU A 39 -18.59 4.04 -7.42
N PHE A 40 -18.91 3.34 -8.51
CA PHE A 40 -18.37 1.99 -8.78
C PHE A 40 -16.84 1.98 -8.77
N VAL A 41 -16.26 2.96 -9.42
CA VAL A 41 -14.82 3.17 -9.55
C VAL A 41 -14.17 3.46 -8.20
N PHE A 42 -14.81 4.34 -7.44
CA PHE A 42 -14.38 4.67 -6.10
C PHE A 42 -14.30 3.41 -5.22
N TYR A 43 -15.36 2.59 -5.22
CA TYR A 43 -15.37 1.33 -4.47
C TYR A 43 -14.40 0.31 -5.02
N LEU A 44 -14.19 0.26 -6.34
CA LEU A 44 -13.18 -0.62 -6.95
C LEU A 44 -11.77 -0.25 -6.49
N ILE A 45 -11.45 1.04 -6.38
CA ILE A 45 -10.17 1.52 -5.88
C ILE A 45 -9.99 1.16 -4.40
N ASP A 46 -10.98 1.42 -3.56
CA ASP A 46 -10.91 1.10 -2.13
C ASP A 46 -10.81 -0.43 -1.92
N PHE A 47 -11.53 -1.21 -2.72
CA PHE A 47 -11.40 -2.67 -2.76
C PHE A 47 -10.01 -3.15 -3.18
N MET A 48 -9.42 -2.55 -4.23
CA MET A 48 -8.04 -2.85 -4.64
C MET A 48 -7.03 -2.45 -3.55
N MET A 49 -7.26 -1.34 -2.83
CA MET A 49 -6.43 -0.95 -1.68
C MET A 49 -6.55 -1.97 -0.55
N VAL A 50 -7.76 -2.44 -0.21
CA VAL A 50 -7.94 -3.51 0.77
C VAL A 50 -7.25 -4.79 0.33
N PHE A 51 -7.36 -5.17 -0.94
CA PHE A 51 -6.65 -6.32 -1.48
C PHE A 51 -5.14 -6.16 -1.34
N MET A 52 -4.60 -4.96 -1.65
CA MET A 52 -3.19 -4.66 -1.46
C MET A 52 -2.77 -4.78 0.02
N ILE A 53 -3.56 -4.24 0.96
CA ILE A 53 -3.29 -4.36 2.40
C ILE A 53 -3.34 -5.84 2.84
N ALA A 54 -4.27 -6.63 2.28
CA ALA A 54 -4.39 -8.06 2.56
C ALA A 54 -3.17 -8.87 2.10
N ILE A 55 -2.46 -8.43 1.07
CA ILE A 55 -1.17 -8.98 0.64
C ILE A 55 0.02 -8.20 1.22
N ASP A 56 -0.18 -7.60 2.39
CA ASP A 56 0.80 -6.85 3.20
C ASP A 56 1.29 -5.52 2.60
N GLY A 57 0.50 -4.88 1.76
CA GLY A 57 0.72 -3.51 1.29
C GLY A 57 0.47 -2.47 2.38
N ASP A 58 1.10 -1.30 2.24
CA ASP A 58 0.83 -0.13 3.08
C ASP A 58 -0.31 0.74 2.50
N LEU A 59 -0.89 1.59 3.34
CA LEU A 59 -1.79 2.64 2.86
C LEU A 59 -1.00 3.66 2.04
N PRO A 60 -1.54 4.12 0.90
CA PRO A 60 -0.90 5.16 0.10
C PRO A 60 -0.79 6.46 0.91
N LEU A 61 0.38 7.10 0.87
CA LEU A 61 0.54 8.46 1.39
C LEU A 61 -0.21 9.44 0.47
N GLN A 62 -1.46 9.76 0.83
CA GLN A 62 -2.29 10.66 0.04
C GLN A 62 -2.12 12.10 0.52
N THR A 63 -1.42 12.94 -0.27
CA THR A 63 -1.42 14.38 -0.03
C THR A 63 -2.74 14.99 -0.53
N LYS A 64 -3.09 16.19 -0.05
CA LYS A 64 -4.29 16.91 -0.50
C LYS A 64 -4.29 17.15 -2.02
N SER A 65 -3.12 17.48 -2.60
CA SER A 65 -3.00 17.73 -4.05
C SER A 65 -3.23 16.47 -4.88
N ILE A 66 -2.67 15.35 -4.45
CA ILE A 66 -2.83 14.04 -5.09
C ILE A 66 -4.28 13.57 -4.98
N SER A 67 -4.90 13.68 -3.81
CA SER A 67 -6.30 13.30 -3.61
C SER A 67 -7.24 14.13 -4.49
N PHE A 68 -7.01 15.44 -4.59
CA PHE A 68 -7.77 16.32 -5.48
C PHE A 68 -7.58 15.95 -6.96
N PHE A 69 -6.35 15.65 -7.36
CA PHE A 69 -6.04 15.24 -8.72
C PHE A 69 -6.75 13.93 -9.08
N GLU A 70 -6.63 12.90 -8.24
CA GLU A 70 -7.24 11.59 -8.46
C GLU A 70 -8.77 11.70 -8.54
N THR A 71 -9.40 12.39 -7.58
CA THR A 71 -10.86 12.59 -7.59
C THR A 71 -11.33 13.33 -8.83
N SER A 72 -10.63 14.39 -9.24
CA SER A 72 -10.93 15.16 -10.47
C SER A 72 -10.82 14.32 -11.74
N PHE A 73 -9.76 13.51 -11.84
CA PHE A 73 -9.54 12.63 -12.98
C PHE A 73 -10.64 11.56 -13.08
N LEU A 74 -11.01 10.93 -11.97
CA LEU A 74 -12.06 9.91 -11.92
C LEU A 74 -13.43 10.50 -12.23
N ALA A 75 -13.73 11.70 -11.71
CA ALA A 75 -14.96 12.44 -12.01
C ALA A 75 -15.03 12.78 -13.50
N ALA A 76 -13.95 13.30 -14.09
CA ALA A 76 -13.89 13.64 -15.51
C ALA A 76 -14.05 12.41 -16.42
N THR A 77 -13.43 11.28 -16.04
CA THR A 77 -13.54 10.03 -16.78
C THR A 77 -14.96 9.46 -16.73
N SER A 78 -15.55 9.44 -15.53
CA SER A 78 -16.92 8.96 -15.31
C SER A 78 -17.94 9.81 -16.06
N LEU A 79 -17.75 11.13 -16.06
CA LEU A 79 -18.57 12.05 -16.83
C LEU A 79 -18.44 11.79 -18.35
N SER A 80 -17.23 11.55 -18.86
CA SER A 80 -17.01 11.26 -20.28
C SER A 80 -17.73 9.97 -20.72
N LEU A 81 -17.74 8.94 -19.86
CA LEU A 81 -18.54 7.73 -20.06
C LEU A 81 -20.05 8.03 -20.01
N GLY A 82 -20.51 8.84 -19.06
CA GLY A 82 -21.90 9.29 -18.97
C GLY A 82 -22.36 10.05 -20.21
N ILE A 83 -21.53 10.94 -20.75
CA ILE A 83 -21.79 11.66 -22.00
C ILE A 83 -21.89 10.69 -23.18
N THR A 84 -21.05 9.67 -23.23
CA THR A 84 -21.14 8.62 -24.26
C THR A 84 -22.47 7.86 -24.16
N MET A 85 -22.94 7.55 -22.95
CA MET A 85 -24.25 6.92 -22.73
C MET A 85 -25.42 7.84 -23.11
N MET A 86 -25.32 9.14 -22.80
CA MET A 86 -26.30 10.14 -23.20
C MET A 86 -26.42 10.21 -24.73
N ILE A 87 -25.29 10.35 -25.43
CA ILE A 87 -25.25 10.40 -26.91
C ILE A 87 -25.82 9.10 -27.49
N ARG A 88 -25.44 7.95 -26.94
CA ARG A 88 -26.00 6.65 -27.33
C ARG A 88 -27.52 6.65 -27.21
N HIS A 89 -28.06 7.10 -26.08
CA HIS A 89 -29.49 7.13 -25.85
C HIS A 89 -30.20 8.06 -26.85
N TRP A 90 -29.68 9.27 -27.09
CA TRP A 90 -30.24 10.22 -28.06
C TRP A 90 -30.39 9.64 -29.47
N PHE A 91 -29.51 8.72 -29.87
CA PHE A 91 -29.52 8.11 -31.21
C PHE A 91 -29.93 6.63 -31.23
N MET A 92 -30.47 6.09 -30.12
CA MET A 92 -30.84 4.68 -29.99
C MET A 92 -32.13 4.32 -30.76
N ARG A 93 -33.13 5.22 -30.80
CA ARG A 93 -34.39 4.98 -31.52
C ARG A 93 -34.40 5.67 -32.89
N PRO A 94 -34.81 4.99 -33.97
CA PRO A 94 -35.03 5.63 -35.24
C PRO A 94 -36.32 6.46 -35.17
N THR A 95 -36.23 7.78 -35.03
CA THR A 95 -37.36 8.67 -35.31
C THR A 95 -37.73 8.59 -36.80
N PHE A 96 -39.02 8.68 -37.13
CA PHE A 96 -39.57 8.46 -38.48
C PHE A 96 -38.89 9.31 -39.58
N ARG A 97 -38.40 10.53 -39.24
CA ARG A 97 -37.67 11.44 -40.15
C ARG A 97 -36.22 11.02 -40.47
N PHE A 98 -35.81 9.87 -39.97
CA PHE A 98 -34.42 9.58 -39.69
C PHE A 98 -34.07 8.11 -40.04
N GLN A 99 -34.99 7.37 -40.66
CA GLN A 99 -34.91 5.93 -40.91
C GLN A 99 -34.10 5.52 -42.16
N ARG A 100 -33.68 6.45 -43.04
CA ARG A 100 -33.24 6.08 -44.39
C ARG A 100 -31.73 6.03 -44.68
N SER A 101 -30.81 6.13 -43.71
CA SER A 101 -29.36 6.16 -44.02
C SER A 101 -28.48 5.18 -43.25
N HIS A 102 -27.69 4.39 -44.00
CA HIS A 102 -26.56 3.57 -43.57
C HIS A 102 -25.63 4.28 -42.55
N LYS A 103 -25.57 5.61 -42.61
CA LYS A 103 -24.82 6.50 -41.72
C LYS A 103 -25.14 6.31 -40.23
N LYS A 104 -26.33 5.79 -39.88
CA LYS A 104 -26.74 5.55 -38.49
C LYS A 104 -26.23 4.27 -37.86
N ILE A 105 -26.06 3.22 -38.68
CA ILE A 105 -25.51 1.94 -38.24
C ILE A 105 -24.03 2.15 -37.88
N SER A 106 -23.31 2.96 -38.67
CA SER A 106 -21.93 3.36 -38.36
C SER A 106 -21.83 4.18 -37.07
N LEU A 107 -22.69 5.18 -36.86
CA LEU A 107 -22.68 6.00 -35.63
C LEU A 107 -22.99 5.15 -34.38
N ARG A 108 -23.91 4.18 -34.52
CA ARG A 108 -24.22 3.21 -33.47
C ARG A 108 -23.03 2.27 -33.21
N ILE A 109 -22.51 1.57 -34.21
CA ILE A 109 -21.39 0.63 -34.06
C ILE A 109 -20.13 1.35 -33.52
N SER A 110 -19.84 2.56 -34.01
CA SER A 110 -18.72 3.38 -33.53
C SER A 110 -18.86 3.70 -32.05
N ASN A 111 -20.02 4.17 -31.59
CA ASN A 111 -20.23 4.49 -30.17
C ASN A 111 -20.23 3.24 -29.26
N TYR A 112 -20.68 2.08 -29.75
CA TYR A 112 -20.58 0.81 -29.00
C TYR A 112 -19.13 0.34 -28.89
N SER A 113 -18.35 0.44 -29.97
CA SER A 113 -16.92 0.11 -29.97
C SER A 113 -16.11 1.06 -29.09
N LEU A 114 -16.45 2.35 -29.09
CA LEU A 114 -15.83 3.35 -28.23
C LEU A 114 -16.16 3.11 -26.76
N PHE A 115 -17.41 2.80 -26.41
CA PHE A 115 -17.76 2.47 -25.02
C PHE A 115 -16.98 1.25 -24.49
N ILE A 116 -16.90 0.17 -25.26
CA ILE A 116 -16.12 -1.04 -24.89
C ILE A 116 -14.62 -0.69 -24.80
N TYR A 117 -14.11 0.05 -25.78
CA TYR A 117 -12.72 0.52 -25.77
C TYR A 117 -12.42 1.41 -24.55
N TYR A 118 -13.37 2.24 -24.13
CA TYR A 118 -13.23 3.11 -22.97
C TYR A 118 -13.32 2.33 -21.67
N LEU A 119 -14.19 1.33 -21.57
CA LEU A 119 -14.24 0.42 -20.43
C LEU A 119 -12.92 -0.38 -20.31
N VAL A 120 -12.35 -0.82 -21.43
CA VAL A 120 -11.07 -1.53 -21.47
C VAL A 120 -9.91 -0.61 -21.10
N LEU A 121 -9.81 0.59 -21.68
CA LEU A 121 -8.82 1.60 -21.28
C LEU A 121 -8.96 1.95 -19.80
N TYR A 122 -10.20 2.05 -19.32
CA TYR A 122 -10.51 2.39 -17.94
C TYR A 122 -10.04 1.30 -16.97
N VAL A 123 -10.34 0.03 -17.25
CA VAL A 123 -9.82 -1.13 -16.49
C VAL A 123 -8.30 -1.20 -16.60
N ALA A 124 -7.74 -0.94 -17.79
CA ALA A 124 -6.30 -0.93 -18.00
C ALA A 124 -5.62 0.17 -17.18
N ILE A 125 -6.20 1.37 -17.03
CA ILE A 125 -5.64 2.46 -16.22
C ILE A 125 -5.64 2.08 -14.73
N VAL A 126 -6.73 1.51 -14.22
CA VAL A 126 -6.80 1.00 -12.85
C VAL A 126 -5.79 -0.13 -12.65
N TYR A 127 -5.69 -1.06 -13.59
CA TYR A 127 -4.74 -2.16 -13.55
C TYR A 127 -3.28 -1.68 -13.59
N ILE A 128 -2.93 -0.80 -14.52
CA ILE A 128 -1.60 -0.20 -14.66
C ILE A 128 -1.22 0.58 -13.39
N ARG A 129 -2.15 1.35 -12.82
CA ARG A 129 -1.96 2.09 -11.56
C ARG A 129 -1.48 1.19 -10.42
N PHE A 130 -2.11 0.03 -10.24
CA PHE A 130 -1.80 -0.86 -9.12
C PHE A 130 -0.66 -1.86 -9.41
N PHE A 131 -0.58 -2.41 -10.63
CA PHE A 131 0.34 -3.50 -10.93
C PHE A 131 1.67 -3.06 -11.55
N VAL A 132 1.66 -2.02 -12.40
CA VAL A 132 2.87 -1.53 -13.08
C VAL A 132 3.58 -0.51 -12.22
N PHE A 133 2.85 0.40 -11.57
CA PHE A 133 3.43 1.51 -10.81
C PHE A 133 3.41 1.34 -9.29
N GLY A 134 2.55 0.46 -8.75
CA GLY A 134 2.55 0.13 -7.32
C GLY A 134 3.74 -0.74 -6.87
N LYS A 135 4.61 -1.16 -7.80
CA LYS A 135 5.58 -2.25 -7.60
C LYS A 135 7.06 -1.88 -7.69
N THR A 136 7.46 -0.62 -7.58
CA THR A 136 8.90 -0.29 -7.50
C THR A 136 9.38 -0.32 -6.04
N PHE A 137 9.59 -1.53 -5.53
CA PHE A 137 10.56 -1.93 -4.48
C PHE A 137 10.63 -1.21 -3.11
N THR A 138 9.89 -0.12 -2.86
CA THR A 138 9.98 0.66 -1.61
C THR A 138 8.63 0.88 -0.93
N GLY A 139 7.64 0.02 -1.24
CA GLY A 139 6.45 -0.29 -0.43
C GLY A 139 5.52 0.83 0.03
N VAL A 140 5.79 2.10 -0.26
CA VAL A 140 4.76 3.13 -0.37
C VAL A 140 4.29 3.14 -1.79
N TYR A 141 2.99 3.07 -1.99
CA TYR A 141 2.36 3.60 -3.19
C TYR A 141 2.78 5.07 -3.30
N GLN A 142 3.82 5.36 -4.07
CA GLN A 142 4.10 6.72 -4.50
C GLN A 142 2.97 7.06 -5.46
N PRO A 143 2.07 8.00 -5.11
CA PRO A 143 1.14 8.52 -6.09
C PRO A 143 1.98 9.06 -7.24
N VAL A 144 1.94 8.34 -8.35
CA VAL A 144 2.81 8.65 -9.45
C VAL A 144 2.50 10.08 -9.89
N ASP A 145 3.53 10.90 -10.01
CA ASP A 145 3.46 12.31 -10.34
C ASP A 145 3.09 12.51 -11.83
N TYR A 146 1.98 11.92 -12.26
CA TYR A 146 1.41 12.02 -13.61
C TYR A 146 0.45 13.20 -13.75
N THR A 147 0.66 14.24 -12.96
CA THR A 147 -0.30 15.31 -12.65
C THR A 147 -0.83 16.04 -13.90
N ASN A 148 -0.18 15.89 -15.07
CA ASN A 148 -0.60 16.50 -16.33
C ASN A 148 -0.98 15.53 -17.47
N LEU A 149 -0.37 14.33 -17.56
CA LEU A 149 -0.57 13.43 -18.71
C LEU A 149 -1.93 12.73 -18.68
N LEU A 150 -2.46 12.42 -17.50
CA LEU A 150 -3.72 11.66 -17.39
C LEU A 150 -4.96 12.52 -17.69
N PHE A 151 -4.93 13.85 -17.52
CA PHE A 151 -6.06 14.72 -17.90
C PHE A 151 -6.36 14.71 -19.40
N ILE A 152 -5.38 14.35 -20.22
CA ILE A 152 -5.57 14.20 -21.67
C ILE A 152 -6.58 13.09 -21.96
N ILE A 153 -6.66 12.06 -21.12
CA ILE A 153 -7.55 10.91 -21.35
C ILE A 153 -9.03 11.34 -21.28
N PRO A 154 -9.57 11.91 -20.18
CA PRO A 154 -10.96 12.40 -20.16
C PRO A 154 -11.27 13.41 -21.26
N LEU A 155 -10.33 14.32 -21.56
CA LEU A 155 -10.50 15.30 -22.63
C LEU A 155 -10.62 14.61 -23.99
N TYR A 156 -9.71 13.68 -24.30
CA TYR A 156 -9.75 12.88 -25.51
C TYR A 156 -11.07 12.11 -25.62
N LEU A 157 -11.48 11.42 -24.55
CA LEU A 157 -12.75 10.68 -24.50
C LEU A 157 -13.95 11.56 -24.81
N PHE A 158 -14.02 12.74 -24.18
CA PHE A 158 -15.06 13.74 -24.43
C PHE A 158 -15.07 14.18 -25.89
N PHE A 159 -13.92 14.59 -26.44
CA PHE A 159 -13.84 15.12 -27.80
C PHE A 159 -14.08 14.05 -28.85
N VAL A 160 -13.66 12.80 -28.65
CA VAL A 160 -13.94 11.72 -29.59
C VAL A 160 -15.44 11.43 -29.67
N ALA A 161 -16.14 11.38 -28.52
CA ALA A 161 -17.59 11.18 -28.50
C ALA A 161 -18.33 12.28 -29.28
N TRP A 162 -17.90 13.54 -29.13
CA TRP A 162 -18.48 14.68 -29.86
C TRP A 162 -18.02 14.80 -31.31
N THR A 163 -16.82 14.31 -31.64
CA THR A 163 -16.32 14.24 -33.01
C THR A 163 -17.18 13.31 -33.84
N GLU A 164 -17.60 12.17 -33.30
CA GLU A 164 -18.55 11.27 -33.98
C GLU A 164 -19.88 11.97 -34.26
N VAL A 165 -20.43 12.73 -33.31
CA VAL A 165 -21.64 13.53 -33.55
C VAL A 165 -21.41 14.58 -34.65
N SER A 166 -20.25 15.23 -34.65
CA SER A 166 -19.88 16.30 -35.59
C SER A 166 -19.60 15.82 -37.01
N ARG A 167 -19.24 14.54 -37.19
CA ARG A 167 -19.16 13.91 -38.52
C ARG A 167 -20.51 13.98 -39.25
N TYR A 168 -21.62 13.88 -38.51
CA TYR A 168 -22.97 13.79 -39.09
C TYR A 168 -23.81 15.06 -38.90
N PHE A 169 -23.51 15.90 -37.90
CA PHE A 169 -24.28 17.11 -37.58
C PHE A 169 -23.37 18.33 -37.38
N VAL A 170 -23.91 19.53 -37.61
CA VAL A 170 -23.27 20.76 -37.14
C VAL A 170 -23.56 20.90 -35.64
N ALA A 171 -22.55 20.67 -34.80
CA ALA A 171 -22.68 20.54 -33.34
C ALA A 171 -21.84 21.55 -32.51
N ASN A 172 -21.06 22.45 -33.12
CA ASN A 172 -20.05 23.27 -32.42
C ASN A 172 -20.56 23.95 -31.14
N LYS A 173 -21.75 24.58 -31.16
CA LYS A 173 -22.34 25.20 -29.96
C LYS A 173 -22.64 24.19 -28.86
N TRP A 174 -23.13 23.01 -29.23
CA TRP A 174 -23.44 21.92 -28.30
C TRP A 174 -22.20 21.36 -27.63
N ILE A 175 -21.09 21.23 -28.36
CA ILE A 175 -19.81 20.76 -27.81
C ILE A 175 -19.33 21.72 -26.72
N ILE A 176 -19.32 23.03 -27.01
CA ILE A 176 -18.88 24.05 -26.05
C ILE A 176 -19.80 24.08 -24.82
N SER A 177 -21.12 24.09 -25.02
CA SER A 177 -22.07 24.06 -23.90
C SER A 177 -21.92 22.80 -23.05
N ALA A 178 -21.79 21.62 -23.67
CA ALA A 178 -21.59 20.37 -22.94
C ALA A 178 -20.25 20.33 -22.20
N PHE A 179 -19.20 20.95 -22.75
CA PHE A 179 -17.90 21.03 -22.12
C PHE A 179 -17.97 21.90 -20.85
N LEU A 180 -18.57 23.08 -20.93
CA LEU A 180 -18.73 23.99 -19.78
C LEU A 180 -19.61 23.37 -18.69
N ILE A 181 -20.74 22.77 -19.05
CA ILE A 181 -21.60 22.04 -18.10
C ILE A 181 -20.83 20.86 -17.48
N GLY A 182 -19.98 20.20 -18.27
CA GLY A 182 -19.14 19.12 -17.79
C GLY A 182 -18.13 19.57 -16.75
N LEU A 183 -17.45 20.69 -16.97
CA LEU A 183 -16.53 21.29 -15.98
C LEU A 183 -17.25 21.60 -14.66
N LEU A 184 -18.45 22.19 -14.73
CA LEU A 184 -19.27 22.44 -13.54
C LEU A 184 -19.68 21.15 -12.82
N THR A 185 -19.98 20.10 -13.57
CA THR A 185 -20.36 18.80 -13.01
C THR A 185 -19.16 18.14 -12.31
N ILE A 186 -17.96 18.21 -12.89
CA ILE A 186 -16.73 17.70 -12.25
C ILE A 186 -16.46 18.46 -10.94
N PHE A 187 -16.58 19.79 -10.97
CA PHE A 187 -16.43 20.61 -9.76
C PHE A 187 -17.43 20.21 -8.67
N PHE A 188 -18.69 19.98 -9.03
CA PHE A 188 -19.71 19.52 -8.10
C PHE A 188 -19.40 18.12 -7.54
N LEU A 189 -19.03 17.15 -8.39
CA LEU A 189 -18.68 15.80 -7.95
C LEU A 189 -17.47 15.80 -7.00
N ASN A 190 -16.48 16.65 -7.26
CA ASN A 190 -15.33 16.82 -6.36
C ASN A 190 -15.73 17.44 -5.01
N SER A 191 -16.72 18.34 -4.99
CA SER A 191 -17.20 18.96 -3.75
C SER A 191 -17.89 17.98 -2.79
N LEU A 192 -18.35 16.82 -3.29
CA LEU A 192 -18.94 15.76 -2.47
C LEU A 192 -17.91 15.10 -1.52
N ASN A 193 -16.61 15.36 -1.72
CA ASN A 193 -15.49 14.96 -0.85
C ASN A 193 -15.55 13.49 -0.39
N ILE A 194 -15.94 12.59 -1.29
CA ILE A 194 -15.99 11.16 -1.02
C ILE A 194 -14.53 10.68 -0.93
N LYS A 195 -14.12 10.16 0.24
CA LYS A 195 -12.74 9.74 0.50
C LYS A 195 -12.52 8.25 0.21
N PRO A 196 -11.73 7.89 -0.83
CA PRO A 196 -11.56 6.51 -1.29
C PRO A 196 -10.82 5.60 -0.32
N THR A 197 -10.43 6.11 0.84
CA THR A 197 -9.60 5.42 1.83
C THR A 197 -10.39 4.95 3.04
N THR A 198 -11.69 5.19 3.13
CA THR A 198 -12.43 4.96 4.39
C THR A 198 -12.47 3.47 4.78
N PHE A 199 -12.72 2.57 3.82
CA PHE A 199 -12.76 1.13 4.11
C PHE A 199 -11.35 0.55 4.24
N SER A 200 -10.43 0.94 3.36
CA SER A 200 -9.02 0.54 3.43
C SER A 200 -8.31 1.02 4.70
N GLU A 201 -8.57 2.23 5.21
CA GLU A 201 -8.05 2.69 6.51
C GLU A 201 -8.54 1.82 7.66
N LYS A 202 -9.82 1.43 7.63
CA LYS A 202 -10.39 0.53 8.63
C LYS A 202 -9.79 -0.87 8.52
N ALA A 203 -9.66 -1.40 7.31
CA ALA A 203 -9.04 -2.69 7.05
C ALA A 203 -7.58 -2.71 7.53
N PHE A 204 -6.79 -1.68 7.22
CA PHE A 204 -5.42 -1.53 7.69
C PHE A 204 -5.35 -1.55 9.22
N LYS A 205 -6.18 -0.76 9.90
CA LYS A 205 -6.22 -0.73 11.37
C LYS A 205 -6.57 -2.08 11.99
N ILE A 206 -7.45 -2.85 11.36
CA ILE A 206 -7.83 -4.18 11.82
C ILE A 206 -6.68 -5.16 11.59
N MET A 207 -6.09 -5.17 10.40
CA MET A 207 -5.01 -6.08 10.04
C MET A 207 -3.71 -5.79 10.79
N GLN A 208 -3.48 -4.53 11.17
CA GLN A 208 -2.28 -4.09 11.92
C GLN A 208 -2.57 -3.76 13.38
N ALA A 209 -3.70 -4.22 13.91
CA ALA A 209 -4.18 -3.84 15.24
C ALA A 209 -3.15 -4.14 16.34
N GLU A 210 -2.50 -5.30 16.26
CA GLU A 210 -1.51 -5.70 17.25
C GLU A 210 -0.21 -4.91 17.15
N GLU A 211 0.35 -4.76 15.94
CA GLU A 211 1.56 -3.96 15.73
C GLU A 211 1.38 -2.54 16.26
N LEU A 212 0.21 -1.94 15.98
CA LEU A 212 -0.16 -0.61 16.44
C LEU A 212 -0.38 -0.56 17.96
N LYS A 213 -1.02 -1.58 18.53
CA LYS A 213 -1.25 -1.67 19.98
C LYS A 213 0.06 -1.83 20.76
N TYR A 214 0.99 -2.66 20.27
CA TYR A 214 2.31 -2.81 20.86
C TYR A 214 3.12 -1.53 20.76
N LEU A 215 3.12 -0.88 19.58
CA LEU A 215 3.74 0.43 19.38
C LEU A 215 3.21 1.47 20.37
N ASP A 216 1.88 1.64 20.45
CA ASP A 216 1.27 2.63 21.35
C ASP A 216 1.58 2.32 22.82
N HIS A 217 1.62 1.03 23.20
CA HIS A 217 2.02 0.59 24.53
C HIS A 217 3.47 0.99 24.86
N GLU A 218 4.41 0.69 23.97
CA GLU A 218 5.83 0.98 24.18
C GLU A 218 6.12 2.49 24.15
N LEU A 219 5.46 3.25 23.29
CA LEU A 219 5.56 4.71 23.29
C LEU A 219 5.03 5.31 24.60
N LYS A 220 3.90 4.80 25.11
CA LYS A 220 3.34 5.23 26.40
C LYS A 220 4.28 4.89 27.55
N LYS A 221 4.79 3.66 27.59
CA LYS A 221 5.75 3.20 28.59
C LYS A 221 7.04 4.05 28.56
N ALA A 222 7.56 4.36 27.38
CA ALA A 222 8.75 5.20 27.24
C ALA A 222 8.54 6.62 27.79
N LYS A 223 7.36 7.19 27.55
CA LYS A 223 6.98 8.49 28.10
C LYS A 223 6.82 8.46 29.62
N GLU A 224 6.10 7.48 30.15
CA GLU A 224 5.76 7.41 31.58
C GLU A 224 6.94 6.96 32.46
N LYS A 225 7.69 5.95 32.01
CA LYS A 225 8.75 5.32 32.82
C LYS A 225 10.13 5.95 32.60
N TYR A 226 10.41 6.44 31.39
CA TYR A 226 11.73 6.94 31.00
C TYR A 226 11.76 8.43 30.65
N ASN A 227 10.61 9.12 30.67
CA ASN A 227 10.48 10.52 30.25
C ASN A 227 11.03 10.76 28.83
N LEU A 228 10.86 9.77 27.95
CA LEU A 228 11.30 9.85 26.54
C LEU A 228 10.12 10.18 25.64
N GLN A 229 10.32 11.15 24.75
CA GLN A 229 9.34 11.53 23.74
C GLN A 229 9.94 11.34 22.35
N PHE A 230 9.29 10.50 21.54
CA PHE A 230 9.66 10.29 20.15
C PHE A 230 9.08 11.40 19.27
N SER A 231 9.79 11.76 18.21
CA SER A 231 9.30 12.71 17.22
C SER A 231 8.08 12.16 16.48
N GLU A 232 7.18 13.05 16.03
CA GLU A 232 6.01 12.64 15.23
C GLU A 232 6.42 11.92 13.94
N GLU A 233 7.55 12.32 13.35
CA GLU A 233 8.12 11.69 12.16
C GLU A 233 8.52 10.23 12.43
N THR A 234 9.19 9.97 13.56
CA THR A 234 9.54 8.60 13.98
C THR A 234 8.30 7.76 14.24
N VAL A 235 7.30 8.32 14.93
CA VAL A 235 6.04 7.60 15.21
C VAL A 235 5.28 7.29 13.91
N SER A 236 5.24 8.22 12.96
CA SER A 236 4.64 7.98 11.63
C SER A 236 5.37 6.87 10.90
N ALA A 237 6.71 6.90 10.87
CA ALA A 237 7.52 5.90 10.20
C ALA A 237 7.35 4.48 10.79
N LEU A 238 7.12 4.35 12.10
CA LEU A 238 6.84 3.07 12.76
C LEU A 238 5.45 2.51 12.42
N LYS A 239 4.47 3.39 12.15
CA LYS A 239 3.11 3.01 11.73
C LYS A 239 3.07 2.55 10.27
N GLU A 240 4.00 3.05 9.46
CA GLU A 240 4.20 2.60 8.08
C GLU A 240 4.84 1.21 8.05
N LEU A 241 4.31 0.32 7.20
CA LEU A 241 4.80 -1.04 7.05
C LEU A 241 6.04 -1.09 6.17
N ARG A 242 5.92 -0.56 4.96
CA ARG A 242 6.90 -0.79 3.88
C ARG A 242 7.45 0.50 3.29
N SER A 243 7.40 1.61 4.01
CA SER A 243 7.80 2.89 3.46
C SER A 243 9.31 3.10 3.40
N LYS A 244 9.76 3.98 2.49
CA LYS A 244 11.16 4.46 2.48
C LYS A 244 11.57 5.01 3.85
N ARG A 245 10.66 5.73 4.54
CA ARG A 245 10.92 6.27 5.88
C ARG A 245 11.05 5.17 6.94
N SER A 246 10.18 4.16 6.89
CA SER A 246 10.24 2.99 7.75
C SER A 246 11.55 2.22 7.55
N PHE A 247 11.97 2.05 6.29
CA PHE A 247 13.25 1.44 5.93
C PHE A 247 14.46 2.26 6.41
N GLU A 248 14.46 3.58 6.17
CA GLU A 248 15.52 4.49 6.61
C GLU A 248 15.62 4.50 8.14
N LEU A 249 14.48 4.45 8.85
CA LEU A 249 14.45 4.31 10.31
C LEU A 249 15.08 2.99 10.75
N LEU A 250 14.69 1.88 10.14
CA LEU A 250 15.23 0.55 10.44
C LEU A 250 16.75 0.50 10.22
N GLU A 251 17.24 1.00 9.09
CA GLU A 251 18.69 1.05 8.82
C GLU A 251 19.43 1.95 9.82
N LYS A 252 18.85 3.11 10.14
CA LYS A 252 19.43 4.03 11.12
C LYS A 252 19.57 3.39 12.50
N VAL A 253 18.54 2.67 12.96
CA VAL A 253 18.58 1.97 14.25
C VAL A 253 19.60 0.84 14.20
N ARG A 254 19.57 -0.01 13.16
CA ARG A 254 20.54 -1.10 12.98
C ARG A 254 21.99 -0.60 13.01
N LEU A 255 22.29 0.46 12.27
CA LEU A 255 23.64 1.03 12.22
C LEU A 255 24.11 1.59 13.57
N ALA A 256 23.21 2.13 14.40
CA ALA A 256 23.58 2.65 15.71
C ALA A 256 24.23 1.58 16.62
N PHE A 257 23.76 0.34 16.53
CA PHE A 257 24.31 -0.80 17.28
C PHE A 257 25.64 -1.34 16.75
N THR A 258 25.98 -1.05 15.49
CA THR A 258 27.28 -1.44 14.91
C THR A 258 28.44 -0.56 15.39
N THR A 259 28.14 0.56 16.04
CA THR A 259 29.17 1.48 16.53
C THR A 259 29.72 1.07 17.88
N ASP A 260 30.99 1.39 18.14
CA ASP A 260 31.61 1.15 19.45
C ASP A 260 30.99 2.02 20.56
N LYS A 261 30.25 3.07 20.21
CA LYS A 261 29.59 3.95 21.16
C LYS A 261 28.44 3.24 21.88
N LYS A 262 28.16 3.72 23.09
CA LYS A 262 26.97 3.32 23.85
C LYS A 262 25.71 3.79 23.12
N VAL A 263 24.80 2.86 22.84
CA VAL A 263 23.51 3.17 22.20
C VAL A 263 22.57 3.84 23.20
N SER A 264 21.80 4.82 22.71
CA SER A 264 20.84 5.58 23.50
C SER A 264 19.56 4.77 23.79
N LEU A 265 18.89 5.07 24.91
CA LEU A 265 17.72 4.30 25.37
C LEU A 265 16.54 4.34 24.38
N ASP A 266 16.31 5.50 23.75
CA ASP A 266 15.32 5.65 22.67
C ASP A 266 15.60 4.70 21.51
N THR A 267 16.86 4.60 21.07
CA THR A 267 17.28 3.69 19.99
C THR A 267 17.10 2.22 20.39
N ILE A 268 17.37 1.85 21.65
CA ILE A 268 17.15 0.49 22.16
C ILE A 268 15.65 0.12 22.11
N ILE A 269 14.78 1.05 22.55
CA ILE A 269 13.33 0.86 22.52
C ILE A 269 12.84 0.74 21.07
N LEU A 270 13.38 1.54 20.14
CA LEU A 270 13.06 1.44 18.72
C LEU A 270 13.42 0.07 18.15
N GLU A 271 14.63 -0.45 18.42
CA GLU A 271 15.05 -1.77 17.93
C GLU A 271 14.11 -2.86 18.44
N LYS A 272 13.73 -2.82 19.72
CA LYS A 272 12.76 -3.74 20.29
C LYS A 272 11.42 -3.72 19.55
N ILE A 273 10.88 -2.53 19.27
CA ILE A 273 9.64 -2.37 18.51
C ILE A 273 9.78 -2.92 17.09
N LEU A 274 10.90 -2.66 16.42
CA LEU A 274 11.15 -3.14 15.06
C LEU A 274 11.21 -4.67 15.00
N ILE A 275 11.88 -5.33 15.94
CA ILE A 275 11.95 -6.79 16.04
C ILE A 275 10.58 -7.37 16.39
N HIS A 276 9.89 -6.82 17.41
CA HIS A 276 8.58 -7.31 17.84
C HIS A 276 7.55 -7.23 16.71
N ASN A 277 7.47 -6.10 16.01
CA ASN A 277 6.56 -5.92 14.87
C ASN A 277 7.10 -6.56 13.58
N PHE A 278 8.21 -7.30 13.66
CA PHE A 278 8.87 -7.97 12.54
C PHE A 278 9.06 -7.05 11.32
N LYS A 279 9.40 -5.78 11.53
CA LYS A 279 9.54 -4.79 10.43
C LYS A 279 10.73 -5.12 9.54
N GLY A 280 10.62 -4.92 8.23
CA GLY A 280 11.73 -5.12 7.29
C GLY A 280 11.81 -6.49 6.62
N TYR A 281 10.96 -7.45 7.01
CA TYR A 281 10.84 -8.77 6.35
C TYR A 281 10.58 -8.73 4.84
N TYR A 282 10.12 -7.58 4.34
CA TYR A 282 9.77 -7.32 2.96
C TYR A 282 10.94 -6.79 2.11
N LYS A 283 12.12 -6.56 2.72
CA LYS A 283 13.36 -6.46 1.95
C LYS A 283 13.50 -7.80 1.23
N GLY A 284 13.50 -7.78 -0.10
CA GLY A 284 13.30 -8.99 -0.92
C GLY A 284 14.16 -10.17 -0.47
N TRP A 285 13.78 -11.38 -0.88
CA TRP A 285 14.33 -12.70 -0.47
C TRP A 285 15.84 -12.84 -0.19
N ARG A 286 16.72 -11.97 -0.72
CA ARG A 286 18.17 -11.97 -0.46
C ARG A 286 18.63 -11.09 0.71
N ASP A 287 17.87 -10.07 1.10
CA ASP A 287 18.21 -9.09 2.14
C ASP A 287 17.14 -9.09 3.27
N SER A 288 16.53 -10.25 3.52
CA SER A 288 15.36 -10.39 4.40
C SER A 288 15.64 -10.02 5.85
N TYR A 289 16.89 -10.15 6.31
CA TYR A 289 17.27 -9.81 7.67
C TYR A 289 17.52 -8.30 7.81
N ALA A 290 16.77 -7.70 8.72
CA ALA A 290 16.66 -6.25 8.81
C ALA A 290 17.11 -5.69 10.17
N TYR A 291 17.51 -6.55 11.11
CA TYR A 291 17.77 -6.18 12.50
C TYR A 291 19.25 -6.22 12.85
N ILE A 292 19.56 -5.85 14.08
CA ILE A 292 20.85 -6.18 14.70
C ILE A 292 20.92 -7.68 15.00
N PHE A 293 22.13 -8.22 15.12
CA PHE A 293 22.33 -9.57 15.63
C PHE A 293 22.30 -9.61 17.17
N PRO A 294 21.88 -10.73 17.79
CA PRO A 294 21.84 -10.88 19.25
C PRO A 294 23.17 -10.54 19.95
N PHE A 295 24.32 -10.89 19.37
CA PHE A 295 25.60 -10.50 19.96
C PHE A 295 25.85 -9.00 19.96
N GLN A 296 25.28 -8.24 19.04
CA GLN A 296 25.39 -6.78 19.05
C GLN A 296 24.57 -6.18 20.19
N ALA A 297 23.40 -6.74 20.50
CA ALA A 297 22.64 -6.37 21.70
C ALA A 297 23.45 -6.69 22.98
N TYR A 298 24.08 -7.86 23.03
CA TYR A 298 24.92 -8.25 24.16
C TYR A 298 26.15 -7.33 24.33
N GLU A 299 26.81 -6.93 23.24
CA GLU A 299 27.91 -5.96 23.30
C GLU A 299 27.49 -4.64 23.94
N GLN A 300 26.29 -4.15 23.63
CA GLN A 300 25.75 -2.95 24.26
C GLN A 300 25.38 -3.20 25.73
N LEU A 301 24.92 -4.40 26.07
CA LEU A 301 24.62 -4.79 27.46
C LEU A 301 25.88 -4.76 28.34
N ARG A 302 27.05 -5.09 27.78
CA ARG A 302 28.35 -4.99 28.49
C ARG A 302 28.79 -3.55 28.77
N LYS A 303 28.30 -2.59 28.00
CA LYS A 303 28.66 -1.15 28.09
C LYS A 303 27.79 -0.38 29.09
N VAL A 304 26.81 -1.02 29.72
CA VAL A 304 25.84 -0.38 30.61
C VAL A 304 25.80 -1.05 31.97
N ASP A 305 25.32 -0.32 32.98
CA ASP A 305 25.08 -0.87 34.31
C ASP A 305 23.95 -1.89 34.25
N SER A 306 24.12 -3.06 34.88
CA SER A 306 23.13 -4.15 34.87
C SER A 306 21.76 -3.78 35.45
N GLN A 307 21.70 -2.77 36.31
CA GLN A 307 20.47 -2.25 36.91
C GLN A 307 19.92 -1.01 36.18
N SER A 308 20.57 -0.57 35.10
CA SER A 308 20.10 0.57 34.31
C SER A 308 18.89 0.23 33.46
N SER A 309 18.06 1.24 33.14
CA SER A 309 16.93 1.08 32.21
C SER A 309 17.38 0.60 30.83
N GLN A 310 18.60 0.97 30.39
CA GLN A 310 19.19 0.44 29.17
C GLN A 310 19.41 -1.06 29.24
N ALA A 311 19.93 -1.59 30.35
CA ALA A 311 20.13 -3.02 30.51
C ALA A 311 18.79 -3.77 30.49
N THR A 312 17.78 -3.24 31.20
CA THR A 312 16.43 -3.83 31.18
C THR A 312 15.87 -3.90 29.76
N GLU A 313 15.90 -2.80 29.00
CA GLU A 313 15.35 -2.79 27.63
C GLU A 313 16.20 -3.60 26.63
N LEU A 314 17.53 -3.70 26.82
CA LEU A 314 18.39 -4.59 26.02
C LEU A 314 18.11 -6.08 26.29
N ILE A 315 17.78 -6.45 27.53
CA ILE A 315 17.33 -7.81 27.85
C ILE A 315 16.00 -8.10 27.14
N LEU A 316 15.08 -7.14 27.10
CA LEU A 316 13.82 -7.29 26.36
C LEU A 316 14.04 -7.38 24.84
N VAL A 317 15.07 -6.73 24.29
CA VAL A 317 15.49 -6.95 22.88
C VAL A 317 15.93 -8.39 22.66
N LEU A 318 16.74 -8.95 23.56
CA LEU A 318 17.14 -10.36 23.49
C LEU A 318 15.93 -11.30 23.65
N GLU A 319 14.94 -10.92 24.45
CA GLU A 319 13.68 -11.64 24.58
C GLU A 319 12.87 -11.68 23.28
N GLU A 320 12.82 -10.58 22.53
CA GLU A 320 12.18 -10.58 21.22
C GLU A 320 12.91 -11.50 20.22
N PHE A 321 14.24 -11.55 20.23
CA PHE A 321 14.99 -12.54 19.43
C PHE A 321 14.72 -13.98 19.87
N TYR A 322 14.59 -14.21 21.18
CA TYR A 322 14.27 -15.54 21.70
C TYR A 322 12.88 -16.00 21.27
N LYS A 323 11.87 -15.12 21.32
CA LYS A 323 10.53 -15.39 20.80
C LYS A 323 10.57 -15.77 19.31
N LEU A 324 11.33 -15.03 18.49
CA LEU A 324 11.53 -15.38 17.08
C LEU A 324 12.25 -16.72 16.90
N SER A 325 13.21 -17.04 17.77
CA SER A 325 13.95 -18.30 17.72
C SER A 325 13.08 -19.50 18.08
N ILE A 326 12.15 -19.37 19.03
CA ILE A 326 11.18 -20.42 19.37
C ILE A 326 10.27 -20.71 18.18
N LEU A 327 9.80 -19.67 17.48
CA LEU A 327 8.98 -19.82 16.27
C LEU A 327 9.69 -20.64 15.19
N MET A 328 11.01 -20.45 15.05
CA MET A 328 11.84 -21.22 14.11
C MET A 328 11.99 -22.70 14.48
N MET A 329 11.74 -23.07 15.74
CA MET A 329 11.76 -24.48 16.18
C MET A 329 10.40 -25.17 16.05
N GLU A 330 9.39 -24.50 15.46
CA GLU A 330 8.00 -24.98 15.37
C GLU A 330 7.38 -25.33 16.73
N ILE A 331 7.91 -24.77 17.83
CA ILE A 331 7.33 -24.95 19.17
C ILE A 331 6.04 -24.12 19.22
N PRO A 332 4.85 -24.73 19.39
CA PRO A 332 3.60 -24.00 19.39
C PRO A 332 3.59 -22.99 20.53
N ILE A 333 3.38 -21.71 20.21
CA ILE A 333 2.98 -20.70 21.18
C ILE A 333 1.46 -20.59 21.05
N ASP A 334 0.73 -20.61 22.17
CA ASP A 334 -0.75 -20.54 22.24
C ASP A 334 -1.32 -19.20 21.72
N ASN A 335 -1.14 -18.92 20.42
CA ASN A 335 -1.63 -17.69 19.79
C ASN A 335 -1.85 -17.83 18.27
N HIS A 336 -2.42 -18.96 17.84
CA HIS A 336 -2.64 -19.25 16.41
C HIS A 336 -3.59 -18.26 15.69
N ASP A 337 -4.43 -17.53 16.41
CA ASP A 337 -5.39 -16.55 15.83
C ASP A 337 -4.76 -15.18 15.52
N ASN A 338 -3.49 -15.00 15.87
CA ASN A 338 -2.77 -13.77 15.71
C ASN A 338 -2.18 -13.64 14.29
N LEU A 339 -2.58 -12.61 13.54
CA LEU A 339 -2.11 -12.38 12.17
C LEU A 339 -0.61 -12.06 12.10
N LEU A 340 -0.05 -11.30 13.04
CA LEU A 340 1.38 -11.01 13.10
C LEU A 340 2.19 -12.29 13.39
N TYR A 341 1.68 -13.14 14.28
CA TYR A 341 2.25 -14.46 14.56
C TYR A 341 2.31 -15.33 13.30
N GLN A 342 1.18 -15.48 12.59
CA GLN A 342 1.11 -16.27 11.36
C GLN A 342 2.08 -15.75 10.29
N LYS A 343 2.24 -14.43 10.17
CA LYS A 343 3.23 -13.81 9.26
C LYS A 343 4.66 -14.18 9.64
N LYS A 344 5.02 -14.03 10.93
CA LYS A 344 6.36 -14.40 11.42
C LYS A 344 6.68 -15.85 11.11
N VAL A 345 5.77 -16.77 11.42
CA VAL A 345 5.95 -18.21 11.14
C VAL A 345 6.15 -18.46 9.65
N SER A 346 5.23 -17.98 8.80
CA SER A 346 5.29 -18.21 7.36
C SER A 346 6.60 -17.70 6.73
N ILE A 347 7.09 -16.54 7.17
CA ILE A 347 8.34 -15.98 6.65
C ILE A 347 9.55 -16.74 7.18
N LEU A 348 9.59 -17.04 8.48
CA LEU A 348 10.70 -17.75 9.10
C LEU A 348 10.85 -19.17 8.54
N GLU A 349 9.74 -19.87 8.30
CA GLU A 349 9.73 -21.17 7.62
C GLU A 349 10.35 -21.06 6.21
N ASP A 350 9.87 -20.14 5.38
CA ASP A 350 10.41 -19.94 4.01
C ASP A 350 11.91 -19.61 4.01
N GLN A 351 12.37 -18.80 4.97
CA GLN A 351 13.78 -18.46 5.13
C GLN A 351 14.63 -19.64 5.61
N LEU A 352 14.07 -20.56 6.41
CA LEU A 352 14.77 -21.76 6.87
C LEU A 352 14.98 -22.79 5.76
N TYR A 353 14.00 -22.94 4.86
CA TYR A 353 14.06 -23.85 3.72
C TYR A 353 14.96 -23.33 2.59
N ASN A 354 15.09 -22.01 2.44
CA ASN A 354 16.02 -21.40 1.49
C ASN A 354 17.46 -21.38 2.04
N TYR A 355 18.30 -22.28 1.52
CA TYR A 355 19.69 -22.50 1.96
C TYR A 355 20.60 -21.25 1.93
N ASP A 356 20.23 -20.20 1.20
CA ASP A 356 21.03 -18.97 1.07
C ASP A 356 20.84 -17.98 2.23
N SER A 357 19.77 -18.08 3.05
CA SER A 357 19.53 -17.13 4.16
C SER A 357 20.27 -17.55 5.44
N ASN A 358 21.58 -17.28 5.48
CA ASN A 358 22.41 -17.61 6.66
C ASN A 358 22.09 -16.72 7.89
N GLU A 359 21.39 -15.60 7.71
CA GLU A 359 21.25 -14.57 8.74
C GLU A 359 20.23 -14.91 9.83
N TYR A 360 19.01 -15.38 9.49
CA TYR A 360 18.04 -15.82 10.50
C TYR A 360 18.54 -17.05 11.27
N ARG A 361 19.24 -17.96 10.59
CA ARG A 361 19.89 -19.10 11.23
C ARG A 361 21.02 -18.67 12.17
N LYS A 362 21.81 -17.67 11.78
CA LYS A 362 22.81 -17.04 12.65
C LYS A 362 22.15 -16.38 13.86
N MET A 363 21.11 -15.56 13.66
CA MET A 363 20.33 -14.95 14.75
C MET A 363 19.83 -16.01 15.74
N PHE A 364 19.25 -17.10 15.24
CA PHE A 364 18.81 -18.23 16.04
C PHE A 364 19.94 -18.81 16.91
N TYR A 365 21.08 -19.15 16.31
CA TYR A 365 22.20 -19.74 17.05
C TYR A 365 22.79 -18.79 18.10
N GLU A 366 22.98 -17.52 17.74
CA GLU A 366 23.49 -16.51 18.69
C GLU A 366 22.51 -16.32 19.86
N THR A 367 21.21 -16.33 19.60
CA THR A 367 20.18 -16.15 20.63
C THR A 367 20.18 -17.31 21.62
N ILE A 368 20.10 -18.55 21.14
CA ILE A 368 20.11 -19.73 22.02
C ILE A 368 21.42 -19.82 22.80
N PHE A 369 22.55 -19.42 22.19
CA PHE A 369 23.83 -19.38 22.88
C PHE A 369 23.83 -18.35 24.02
N LEU A 370 23.33 -17.14 23.76
CA LEU A 370 23.25 -16.08 24.75
C LEU A 370 22.31 -16.45 25.90
N VAL A 371 21.10 -16.93 25.61
CA VAL A 371 20.12 -17.30 26.64
C VAL A 371 20.71 -18.31 27.63
N LYS A 372 21.39 -19.36 27.12
CA LYS A 372 22.01 -20.39 27.96
C LYS A 372 23.18 -19.89 28.80
N ASN A 373 24.05 -19.05 28.23
CA ASN A 373 25.29 -18.64 28.93
C ASN A 373 25.10 -17.40 29.80
N LEU A 374 24.17 -16.49 29.45
CA LEU A 374 23.82 -15.36 30.31
C LEU A 374 23.21 -15.82 31.64
N GLN A 375 22.43 -16.91 31.62
CA GLN A 375 21.92 -17.55 32.85
C GLN A 375 23.06 -17.86 33.83
N LYS A 376 24.16 -18.45 33.33
CA LYS A 376 25.29 -18.86 34.16
C LYS A 376 26.08 -17.70 34.76
N LEU A 377 25.99 -16.51 34.16
CA LEU A 377 26.66 -15.31 34.67
C LEU A 377 25.98 -14.75 35.93
N ASN A 378 24.73 -15.12 36.24
CA ASN A 378 23.95 -14.63 37.39
C ASN A 378 23.95 -13.09 37.55
N ARG A 379 24.17 -12.36 36.46
CA ARG A 379 24.30 -10.88 36.46
C ARG A 379 22.98 -10.17 36.13
N TYR A 380 22.08 -10.88 35.46
CA TYR A 380 20.82 -10.36 34.97
C TYR A 380 19.68 -11.25 35.45
N ASP A 381 18.72 -10.65 36.15
CA ASP A 381 17.52 -11.35 36.61
C ASP A 381 16.42 -11.19 35.56
N HIS A 382 16.15 -12.26 34.81
CA HIS A 382 15.08 -12.28 33.82
C HIS A 382 14.54 -13.70 33.59
N PRO A 383 13.20 -13.91 33.56
CA PRO A 383 12.60 -15.24 33.40
C PRO A 383 13.06 -16.00 32.15
N MET A 384 13.37 -15.30 31.06
CA MET A 384 13.86 -15.92 29.81
C MET A 384 15.11 -16.77 30.03
N PHE A 385 15.99 -16.39 30.96
CA PHE A 385 17.21 -17.12 31.23
C PHE A 385 16.98 -18.40 32.02
N ASN A 386 15.79 -18.63 32.58
CA ASN A 386 15.48 -19.83 33.37
C ASN A 386 14.90 -20.98 32.54
N ILE A 387 14.88 -20.86 31.22
CA ILE A 387 14.25 -21.85 30.33
C ILE A 387 15.29 -22.86 29.86
N GLU A 388 15.04 -24.15 30.12
CA GLU A 388 15.86 -25.23 29.57
C GLU A 388 15.64 -25.35 28.06
N THR A 389 16.58 -24.83 27.27
CA THR A 389 16.57 -24.96 25.80
C THR A 389 17.65 -25.92 25.32
N PRO A 390 17.32 -26.95 24.52
CA PRO A 390 18.32 -27.86 23.97
C PRO A 390 19.24 -27.12 22.98
N LEU A 391 20.55 -27.36 23.07
CA LEU A 391 21.52 -26.79 22.14
C LEU A 391 21.46 -27.51 20.78
N PRO A 392 21.30 -26.80 19.65
CA PRO A 392 21.44 -27.41 18.34
C PRO A 392 22.89 -27.88 18.09
N PRO A 393 23.09 -29.02 17.40
CA PRO A 393 24.39 -29.66 17.23
C PRO A 393 25.42 -28.87 16.41
N SER A 394 25.03 -27.83 15.67
CA SER A 394 25.93 -26.97 14.89
C SER A 394 26.65 -25.87 15.71
N MET A 395 26.26 -25.68 16.98
CA MET A 395 26.84 -24.67 17.88
C MET A 395 28.33 -24.85 18.18
N TYR A 396 28.87 -26.08 18.05
CA TYR A 396 30.27 -26.37 18.38
C TYR A 396 31.27 -25.57 17.53
N ARG A 397 30.95 -25.22 16.27
CA ARG A 397 31.83 -24.39 15.42
C ARG A 397 31.76 -22.89 15.73
N LEU A 398 30.63 -22.41 16.23
CA LEU A 398 30.44 -21.01 16.63
C LEU A 398 31.27 -20.70 17.90
N ASN A 399 31.44 -21.70 18.75
CA ASN A 399 32.09 -21.59 20.06
C ASN A 399 33.52 -21.04 20.00
N ALA A 400 34.35 -21.46 19.02
CA ALA A 400 35.75 -21.00 18.94
C ALA A 400 35.88 -19.48 18.69
N LYS A 401 35.09 -18.91 17.78
CA LYS A 401 35.10 -17.45 17.51
C LYS A 401 34.46 -16.65 18.64
N ILE A 402 33.44 -17.23 19.29
CA ILE A 402 32.81 -16.61 20.45
C ILE A 402 33.77 -16.60 21.64
N GLN A 403 34.52 -17.67 21.85
CA GLN A 403 35.47 -17.79 22.96
C GLN A 403 36.56 -16.72 22.90
N GLU A 404 37.01 -16.35 21.70
CA GLU A 404 37.96 -15.26 21.50
C GLU A 404 37.34 -13.89 21.84
N LYS A 405 36.08 -13.67 21.46
CA LYS A 405 35.42 -12.36 21.55
C LYS A 405 34.71 -12.10 22.89
N PHE A 406 34.15 -13.15 23.49
CA PHE A 406 33.34 -13.16 24.71
C PHE A 406 33.75 -14.35 25.60
N PRO A 407 34.99 -14.36 26.12
CA PRO A 407 35.49 -15.47 26.95
C PRO A 407 34.65 -15.69 28.20
N GLU A 408 33.99 -14.64 28.72
CA GLU A 408 33.10 -14.74 29.88
C GLU A 408 31.85 -15.58 29.64
N LEU A 409 31.42 -15.77 28.38
CA LEU A 409 30.25 -16.59 28.05
C LEU A 409 30.58 -18.07 27.88
N VAL A 410 31.86 -18.45 27.87
CA VAL A 410 32.27 -19.84 27.65
C VAL A 410 32.53 -20.49 29.00
N HIS A 411 31.53 -21.20 29.50
CA HIS A 411 31.70 -22.09 30.64
C HIS A 411 32.12 -23.48 30.13
N PRO A 412 33.01 -24.19 30.84
CA PRO A 412 33.30 -25.59 30.50
C PRO A 412 31.98 -26.36 30.42
N ILE A 413 31.82 -27.12 29.35
CA ILE A 413 30.67 -28.00 29.16
C ILE A 413 30.84 -29.10 30.21
N GLU A 414 30.03 -29.06 31.26
CA GLU A 414 29.81 -30.21 32.15
C GLU A 414 28.90 -31.23 31.47
#